data_AF-A0A415EL18-F1
#
_entry.id   AF-A0A415EL18-F1
#
_cell.length_a   1.000
_cell.length_b   1.000
_cell.length_c   1.000
_cell.angle_alpha   90.00
_cell.angle_beta   90.00
_cell.angle_gamma   90.00
#
_symmetry.space_group_name_H-M   'P 1'
#
loop_
_entity.id
_entity.type
_entity.pdbx_description
1 polymer ?
#
loop_
_entity_poly.entity_id
_entity_poly.type
_entity_poly.pdbx_seq_one_letter_code
_entity_poly.pdbx_strand_id
1 'polypeptide(L)' 'MGHIYTTACKPNLAPRGVTLLQEVCRRSPVPVWAIGGVTREKLPELAAAGAAGAWGMGAFAQLPEK' A
#
# COMPACT_ATOMS: atom_id res chain seq x y z
N MET A 1 -0.89 -12.97 -4.83
CA MET A 1 -0.29 -11.68 -4.42
C MET A 1 -1.30 -10.90 -3.59
N GLY A 2 -0.89 -10.39 -2.43
CA GLY A 2 -1.79 -9.89 -1.39
C GLY A 2 -2.16 -8.42 -1.54
N HIS A 3 -3.20 -8.00 -0.83
CA HIS A 3 -3.64 -6.60 -0.72
C HIS A 3 -3.16 -6.02 0.62
N ILE A 4 -2.86 -4.73 0.69
CA ILE A 4 -2.40 -4.08 1.93
C ILE A 4 -3.53 -3.92 2.93
N TYR A 5 -4.75 -3.64 2.45
CA TYR A 5 -5.96 -3.55 3.26
C TYR A 5 -7.10 -4.35 2.67
N THR A 6 -8.07 -4.70 3.52
CA THR A 6 -9.28 -5.45 3.14
C THR A 6 -9.93 -4.84 1.91
N THR A 7 -10.32 -5.70 0.97
CA THR A 7 -10.92 -5.30 -0.30
C THR A 7 -12.05 -6.24 -0.69
N ALA A 8 -13.11 -5.69 -1.28
CA ALA A 8 -14.24 -6.46 -1.81
C ALA A 8 -13.83 -7.45 -2.93
N CYS A 9 -12.68 -7.23 -3.59
CA CYS A 9 -12.19 -8.15 -4.63
C CYS A 9 -11.62 -9.45 -4.05
N LYS A 10 -11.28 -9.50 -2.76
CA LYS A 10 -10.69 -10.68 -2.08
C LYS A 10 -11.16 -10.72 -0.61
N PRO A 11 -12.46 -10.94 -0.35
CA PRO A 11 -13.03 -10.81 1.00
C PRO A 11 -12.52 -11.87 1.99
N ASN A 12 -12.10 -13.03 1.50
CA ASN A 12 -11.69 -14.17 2.33
C ASN A 12 -10.16 -14.28 2.51
N LEU A 13 -9.40 -13.28 2.08
CA LEU A 13 -7.95 -13.26 2.24
C LEU A 13 -7.58 -12.15 3.22
N ALA A 14 -6.78 -12.49 4.24
CA ALA A 14 -6.30 -11.49 5.18
C ALA A 14 -5.39 -10.47 4.48
N PRO A 15 -5.52 -9.17 4.82
CA PRO A 15 -4.61 -8.16 4.33
C PRO A 15 -3.18 -8.41 4.80
N ARG A 16 -2.22 -8.02 3.97
CA ARG A 16 -0.78 -8.10 4.30
C ARG A 16 -0.35 -7.05 5.32
N GLY A 17 -1.13 -5.98 5.44
CA GLY A 17 -0.86 -4.91 6.38
C GLY A 17 0.33 -4.03 5.98
N VAL A 18 0.43 -2.91 6.69
CA VAL A 18 1.43 -1.87 6.43
C VAL A 18 2.82 -2.27 6.94
N THR A 19 2.91 -3.12 7.97
CA THR A 19 4.19 -3.63 8.47
C THR A 19 4.99 -4.37 7.40
N LEU A 20 4.32 -5.23 6.61
CA LEU A 20 4.98 -5.92 5.50
C LEU A 20 5.42 -4.94 4.42
N LEU A 21 4.56 -3.97 4.09
CA LEU A 21 4.89 -2.92 3.12
C LEU A 21 6.15 -2.18 3.54
N GLN A 22 6.24 -1.76 4.81
CA GLN A 22 7.40 -1.06 5.35
C GLN A 22 8.68 -1.90 5.26
N GLU A 23 8.60 -3.19 5.57
CA GLU A 23 9.75 -4.09 5.44
C GLU A 23 10.21 -4.21 3.97
N VAL A 24 9.27 -4.34 3.04
CA VAL A 24 9.57 -4.41 1.60
C VAL A 24 10.17 -3.11 1.11
N CYS A 25 9.58 -1.95 1.44
CA CYS A 25 10.11 -0.63 1.10
C CYS A 25 11.54 -0.44 1.61
N ARG A 26 11.86 -0.94 2.81
CA ARG A 26 13.21 -0.84 3.38
C ARG A 26 14.25 -1.69 2.65
N ARG A 27 13.86 -2.83 2.10
CA ARG A 27 14.78 -3.78 1.45
C ARG A 27 14.83 -3.61 -0.08
N SER A 28 13.83 -2.96 -0.66
CA SER A 28 13.67 -2.85 -2.10
C SER A 28 14.57 -1.75 -2.67
N PRO A 29 15.39 -2.05 -3.70
CA PRO A 29 16.14 -1.03 -4.43
C PRO A 29 15.27 -0.26 -5.43
N VAL A 30 14.01 -0.65 -5.62
CA VAL A 30 13.06 -0.03 -6.55
C VAL A 30 11.85 0.54 -5.81
N PRO A 31 11.17 1.57 -6.37
CA PRO A 31 9.97 2.14 -5.78
C PRO A 31 8.88 1.09 -5.53
N VAL A 32 8.36 1.05 -4.30
CA VAL A 32 7.32 0.10 -3.89
C VAL A 32 5.97 0.79 -3.84
N TRP A 33 4.96 0.13 -4.39
CA TRP A 33 3.60 0.65 -4.50
C TRP A 33 2.64 -0.17 -3.64
N ALA A 34 1.79 0.51 -2.86
CA ALA A 34 0.76 -0.12 -2.06
C ALA A 34 -0.49 -0.38 -2.90
N ILE A 35 -1.06 -1.60 -2.85
CA ILE A 35 -2.24 -1.95 -3.64
C ILE A 35 -3.29 -2.66 -2.77
N GLY A 36 -4.56 -2.34 -3.02
CA GLY A 36 -5.72 -3.06 -2.51
C GLY A 36 -6.25 -2.49 -1.20
N GLY A 37 -7.53 -2.08 -1.23
CA GLY A 37 -8.24 -1.50 -0.09
C GLY A 37 -7.72 -0.12 0.37
N VAL A 38 -6.95 0.56 -0.48
CA VAL A 38 -6.41 1.90 -0.23
C VAL A 38 -7.53 2.94 -0.35
N THR A 39 -7.61 3.83 0.64
CA THR A 39 -8.45 5.04 0.64
C THR A 39 -7.57 6.26 0.87
N ARG A 40 -8.11 7.47 0.70
CA ARG A 40 -7.33 8.72 0.78
C ARG A 40 -6.77 8.95 2.19
N GLU A 41 -7.53 8.53 3.20
CA GLU A 41 -7.20 8.61 4.62
C GLU A 41 -6.00 7.74 5.01
N LYS A 42 -5.70 6.71 4.20
CA LYS A 42 -4.58 5.79 4.42
C LYS A 42 -3.29 6.24 3.74
N LEU A 43 -3.35 7.22 2.84
CA LEU A 43 -2.18 7.72 2.12
C LEU A 43 -1.05 8.22 3.04
N PRO A 44 -1.32 8.94 4.15
CA PRO A 44 -0.26 9.34 5.08
C PRO A 44 0.45 8.16 5.73
N GLU A 45 -0.29 7.11 6.10
CA GLU A 45 0.25 5.88 6.68
C GLU A 45 1.15 5.13 5.67
N LEU A 46 0.70 5.03 4.42
CA LEU A 46 1.46 4.41 3.33
C LEU A 46 2.74 5.17 2.98
N ALA A 47 2.69 6.51 3.03
CA ALA A 47 3.86 7.36 2.83
C ALA A 47 4.88 7.16 3.96
N ALA A 48 4.43 7.11 5.21
CA ALA A 48 5.29 6.84 6.37
C ALA A 48 5.97 5.46 6.25
N ALA A 49 5.25 4.45 5.76
CA ALA A 49 5.78 3.13 5.45
C ALA A 49 6.84 3.14 4.32
N GLY A 50 6.95 4.21 3.55
CA GLY A 50 7.92 4.38 2.47
C GLY A 50 7.44 3.90 1.11
N ALA A 51 6.12 3.77 0.91
CA ALA A 51 5.58 3.53 -0.41
C ALA A 51 5.75 4.79 -1.29
N ALA A 52 6.16 4.59 -2.54
CA ALA A 52 6.24 5.67 -3.53
C ALA A 52 4.86 6.10 -4.05
N GLY A 53 3.85 5.25 -3.86
CA GLY A 53 2.50 5.52 -4.29
C GLY A 53 1.53 4.42 -3.87
N ALA A 54 0.26 4.65 -4.14
CA ALA A 54 -0.79 3.71 -3.81
C ALA A 54 -1.89 3.65 -4.88
N TRP A 55 -2.45 2.46 -5.06
CA TRP A 55 -3.53 2.19 -6.01
C TRP A 55 -4.69 1.43 -5.32
N GLY A 56 -5.89 2.02 -5.38
CA GLY A 56 -7.17 1.45 -4.96
C GLY A 56 -8.17 1.32 -6.12
N MET A 57 -9.35 0.77 -5.86
CA MET A 57 -10.42 0.70 -6.87
C MET A 57 -10.84 2.12 -7.28
N GLY A 58 -10.35 2.58 -8.44
CA GLY A 58 -10.67 3.88 -9.03
C GLY A 58 -9.82 5.07 -8.56
N ALA A 59 -8.83 4.86 -7.68
CA ALA A 59 -7.99 5.95 -7.16
C ALA A 59 -6.51 5.59 -7.18
N PHE A 60 -5.70 6.54 -7.63
CA PHE A 60 -4.24 6.48 -7.65
C PHE A 60 -3.69 7.73 -6.95
N ALA A 61 -2.63 7.56 -6.19
CA ALA A 61 -1.88 8.66 -5.61
C ALA A 61 -0.38 8.36 -5.66
N GLN A 62 0.40 9.31 -6.18
CA GLN A 62 1.83 9.39 -5.88
C GLN A 62 2.00 9.97 -4.49
N LEU A 63 2.92 9.38 -3.73
CA LEU A 63 3.27 9.83 -2.39
C LEU A 63 4.61 10.57 -2.46
N PRO A 64 4.82 11.59 -1.60
CA PRO A 64 6.08 12.32 -1.60
C PRO A 64 7.26 11.37 -1.36
N GLU A 65 8.36 11.63 -2.08
CA GLU A 65 9.62 10.91 -1.86
C GLU A 65 10.16 11.19 -0.46
N LYS A 66 10.85 10.19 0.10
CA LYS A 66 11.40 10.24 1.46
C LYS A 66 12.69 11.04 1.52
#